data_AF-A0A401TYS8-F1
#
_entry.id   AF-A0A401TYS8-F1
#
_cell.length_a   1.000
_cell.length_b   1.000
_cell.length_c   1.000
_cell.angle_alpha   90.00
_cell.angle_beta   90.00
_cell.angle_gamma   90.00
#
_symmetry.space_group_name_H-M   'P 1'
#
loop_
_entity.id
_entity.type
_entity.pdbx_description
1 polymer ?
#
loop_
_entity_poly.entity_id
_entity_poly.type
_entity_poly.pdbx_seq_one_letter_code
_entity_poly.pdbx_strand_id
1 'polypeptide(L)'
;MKLLVSAEDAPEDKTTNYSFRLGVAYRHRSGNFDSSGYCHHALATESGHEIRFECSVDCEGGGISVALSKDDKSAIARLASIRMWNRNKPDDDASEELLAGADDRIFRIDRADLRECAELVTDRKELAALRHK
;
A
#
# COMPACT_ATOMS: atom_id res chain seq x y z
N MET A 1 -9.34 5.78 -2.08
CA MET A 1 -8.24 4.92 -1.63
C MET A 1 -6.95 5.54 -2.13
N LYS A 2 -5.89 5.47 -1.34
CA LYS A 2 -4.53 5.87 -1.74
C LYS A 2 -3.58 4.73 -1.43
N LEU A 3 -2.66 4.46 -2.36
CA LEU A 3 -1.67 3.39 -2.22
C LEU A 3 -0.30 3.98 -2.55
N LEU A 4 0.62 3.89 -1.60
CA LEU A 4 2.01 4.23 -1.76
C LEU A 4 2.83 2.94 -1.68
N VAL A 5 3.65 2.68 -2.69
CA VAL A 5 4.65 1.61 -2.68
C VAL A 5 6.01 2.27 -2.78
N SER A 6 6.89 2.04 -1.80
CA SER A 6 8.23 2.61 -1.75
C SER A 6 9.27 1.51 -1.85
N ALA A 7 10.37 1.81 -2.57
CA ALA A 7 11.59 1.02 -2.48
C ALA A 7 12.37 1.52 -1.25
N GLU A 8 12.65 0.61 -0.33
CA GLU A 8 13.42 0.88 0.88
C GLU A 8 14.91 0.69 0.57
N ASP A 9 15.72 1.68 0.98
CA ASP A 9 17.18 1.61 0.93
C ASP A 9 17.67 1.12 2.29
N ALA A 10 17.86 -0.20 2.40
CA ALA A 10 18.45 -0.85 3.56
C ALA A 10 19.90 -1.24 3.19
N PRO A 11 20.92 -0.45 3.59
CA PRO A 11 22.31 -0.66 3.18
C PRO A 11 22.87 -2.04 3.54
N GLU A 12 22.34 -2.65 4.60
CA GLU A 12 22.64 -4.00 5.07
C GLU A 12 22.05 -5.11 4.20
N ASP A 13 21.01 -4.82 3.41
CA ASP A 13 20.32 -5.82 2.60
C ASP A 13 20.86 -5.87 1.17
N LYS A 14 21.08 -7.09 0.68
CA LYS A 14 21.62 -7.33 -0.67
C LYS A 14 20.57 -7.18 -1.77
N THR A 15 19.33 -6.87 -1.41
CA THR A 15 18.16 -6.85 -2.28
C THR A 15 17.28 -5.64 -1.97
N THR A 16 16.73 -5.02 -3.01
CA THR A 16 15.74 -3.94 -2.83
C THR A 16 14.51 -4.48 -2.14
N ASN A 17 14.25 -3.97 -0.94
CA ASN A 17 13.01 -4.21 -0.22
C ASN A 17 11.96 -3.21 -0.66
N TYR A 18 10.70 -3.62 -0.58
CA TYR A 18 9.59 -2.75 -0.87
C TYR A 18 8.69 -2.70 0.35
N SER A 19 8.14 -1.53 0.65
CA SER A 19 7.09 -1.36 1.64
C SER A 19 5.85 -0.77 0.99
N PHE A 20 4.71 -0.94 1.62
CA PHE A 20 3.48 -0.31 1.17
C PHE A 20 2.79 0.42 2.32
N ARG A 21 2.04 1.44 1.94
CA ARG A 21 1.09 2.14 2.79
C ARG A 21 -0.21 2.31 2.04
N LEU A 22 -1.29 1.89 2.66
CA LEU A 22 -2.64 1.94 2.13
C LEU A 22 -3.48 2.86 3.01
N GLY A 23 -4.16 3.83 2.39
CA GLY A 23 -5.15 4.67 3.05
C GLY A 23 -6.54 4.48 2.47
N VAL A 24 -7.52 4.28 3.34
CA VAL A 24 -8.94 4.12 2.98
C VAL A 24 -9.78 5.11 3.77
N ALA A 25 -10.66 5.81 3.06
CA ALA A 25 -11.74 6.57 3.63
C ALA A 25 -13.06 5.83 3.35
N TYR A 26 -13.76 5.43 4.40
CA TYR A 26 -15.07 4.78 4.28
C TYR A 26 -16.17 5.81 4.03
N ARG A 27 -17.16 5.46 3.21
CA ARG A 27 -18.31 6.35 2.94
C ARG A 27 -19.19 6.58 4.17
N HIS A 28 -19.33 5.57 5.01
CA HIS A 28 -20.28 5.57 6.13
C HIS A 28 -19.61 5.65 7.50
N ARG A 29 -18.29 5.87 7.54
CA ARG A 29 -17.52 5.97 8.79
C ARG A 29 -16.50 7.09 8.69
N SER A 30 -16.49 7.95 9.69
CA SER A 30 -15.48 9.01 9.81
C SER A 30 -14.20 8.46 10.43
N GLY A 31 -13.06 8.91 9.91
CA GLY A 31 -11.74 8.47 10.36
C GLY A 31 -10.78 8.33 9.20
N ASN A 32 -9.49 8.33 9.53
CA ASN A 32 -8.43 8.02 8.60
C ASN A 32 -7.96 6.61 8.92
N PHE A 33 -8.24 5.68 8.02
CA PHE A 33 -7.88 4.29 8.19
C PHE A 33 -6.69 3.97 7.30
N ASP A 34 -5.65 3.43 7.88
CA ASP A 34 -4.46 3.05 7.15
C ASP A 34 -3.94 1.67 7.56
N SER A 35 -3.18 1.10 6.63
CA SER A 35 -2.48 -0.17 6.80
C SER A 35 -1.14 -0.07 6.12
N SER A 36 -0.15 -0.75 6.66
CA SER A 36 1.20 -0.75 6.13
C SER A 36 1.88 -2.08 6.39
N GLY A 37 2.88 -2.38 5.59
CA GLY A 37 3.70 -3.56 5.75
C GLY A 37 4.75 -3.64 4.65
N TYR A 38 5.21 -4.85 4.40
CA TYR A 38 6.28 -5.12 3.46
C TYR A 38 5.74 -5.81 2.22
N CYS A 39 6.41 -5.59 1.09
CA CYS A 39 6.17 -6.33 -0.13
C CYS A 39 7.33 -7.27 -0.39
N HIS A 40 6.99 -8.49 -0.80
CA HIS A 40 7.96 -9.40 -1.37
C HIS A 40 8.60 -8.80 -2.63
N HIS A 41 9.76 -9.35 -3.03
CA HIS A 41 10.48 -8.87 -4.23
C HIS A 41 9.56 -8.81 -5.45
N ALA A 42 9.77 -7.77 -6.26
CA ALA A 42 9.04 -7.58 -7.50
C ALA A 42 9.14 -8.83 -8.38
N LEU A 43 8.00 -9.47 -8.63
CA LEU A 43 7.92 -10.62 -9.52
C LEU A 43 7.78 -10.11 -10.95
N ALA A 44 8.85 -10.26 -11.73
CA ALA A 44 8.75 -10.16 -13.19
C ALA A 44 8.12 -11.45 -13.71
N THR A 45 6.88 -11.38 -14.19
CA THR A 45 6.21 -12.56 -14.76
C THR A 45 6.88 -12.98 -16.08
N GLU A 46 6.94 -14.28 -16.36
CA GLU A 46 7.60 -14.85 -17.56
C GLU A 46 7.05 -14.31 -18.90
N SER A 47 5.83 -13.74 -18.90
CA SER A 47 5.24 -13.00 -20.03
C SER A 47 5.85 -11.60 -20.28
N GLY A 48 6.85 -11.21 -19.48
CA GLY A 48 7.85 -10.21 -19.83
C GLY A 48 7.52 -8.74 -19.55
N HIS A 49 6.35 -8.36 -19.01
CA HIS A 49 6.00 -6.94 -18.89
C HIS A 49 5.08 -6.55 -17.71
N GLU A 50 4.81 -7.44 -16.76
CA GLU A 50 4.01 -7.08 -15.57
C GLU A 50 4.90 -7.17 -14.33
N ILE A 51 5.16 -6.02 -13.71
CA ILE A 51 5.81 -5.92 -12.39
C ILE A 51 4.72 -6.11 -11.35
N ARG A 52 4.84 -7.14 -10.52
CA ARG A 52 3.90 -7.41 -9.44
C ARG A 52 4.57 -7.36 -8.07
N PHE A 53 3.90 -6.71 -7.13
CA PHE A 53 4.25 -6.68 -5.72
C PHE A 53 3.20 -7.47 -4.95
N GLU A 54 3.64 -8.44 -4.15
CA GLU A 54 2.79 -9.13 -3.19
C GLU A 54 3.11 -8.55 -1.81
N CYS A 55 2.17 -7.78 -1.26
CA CYS A 55 2.38 -7.04 -0.03
C CYS A 55 1.55 -7.61 1.12
N SER A 56 2.16 -7.75 2.28
CA SER A 56 1.54 -8.35 3.47
C SER A 56 1.66 -7.45 4.68
N VAL A 57 0.61 -7.46 5.49
CA VAL A 57 0.61 -6.87 6.82
C VAL A 57 1.10 -7.93 7.81
N ASP A 58 1.96 -7.51 8.75
CA ASP A 58 2.52 -8.41 9.76
C ASP A 58 1.45 -9.04 10.65
N CYS A 59 1.78 -10.19 11.25
CA CYS A 59 0.95 -10.88 12.25
C CYS A 59 -0.49 -11.20 11.78
N GLU A 60 -0.61 -11.87 10.64
CA GLU A 60 -1.89 -12.32 10.07
C GLU A 60 -2.84 -11.16 9.68
N GLY A 61 -2.29 -10.01 9.32
CA GLY A 61 -3.07 -8.85 8.89
C GLY A 61 -3.53 -8.89 7.43
N GLY A 62 -3.37 -10.00 6.72
CA GLY A 62 -3.71 -10.11 5.29
C GLY A 62 -2.75 -9.35 4.38
N GLY A 63 -3.23 -8.87 3.23
CA GLY A 63 -2.37 -8.26 2.23
C GLY A 63 -3.07 -7.73 0.97
N ILE A 64 -2.25 -7.13 0.11
CA ILE A 64 -2.66 -6.55 -1.17
C ILE A 64 -1.65 -6.91 -2.26
N SER A 65 -2.15 -7.36 -3.42
CA SER A 65 -1.33 -7.60 -4.61
C SER A 65 -1.43 -6.41 -5.55
N VAL A 66 -0.30 -5.90 -6.02
CA VAL A 66 -0.23 -4.69 -6.85
C VAL A 66 0.48 -5.03 -8.14
N ALA A 67 -0.21 -4.90 -9.28
CA ALA A 67 0.37 -5.12 -10.59
C ALA A 67 0.46 -3.80 -11.37
N LEU A 68 1.67 -3.37 -11.73
CA LEU A 68 1.88 -2.15 -12.49
C LEU A 68 1.48 -2.34 -13.95
N SER A 69 0.83 -1.32 -14.50
CA SER A 69 0.59 -1.21 -15.94
C SER A 69 1.91 -1.02 -16.70
N LYS A 70 1.94 -1.45 -17.96
CA LYS A 70 3.13 -1.38 -18.81
C LYS A 70 3.66 0.04 -19.04
N ASP A 71 2.76 1.03 -19.01
CA ASP A 71 3.10 2.44 -19.20
C ASP A 71 3.35 3.18 -17.88
N ASP A 72 3.30 2.46 -16.76
CA ASP A 72 3.57 2.97 -15.42
C ASP A 72 2.68 4.17 -15.01
N LYS A 73 1.48 4.25 -15.60
CA LYS A 73 0.49 5.30 -15.29
C LYS A 73 -0.64 4.83 -14.38
N SER A 74 -0.73 3.52 -14.15
CA SER A 74 -1.74 2.92 -13.28
C SER A 74 -1.25 1.59 -12.70
N ALA A 75 -1.98 1.10 -11.72
CA ALA A 75 -1.79 -0.21 -11.15
C ALA A 75 -3.14 -0.91 -10.95
N ILE A 76 -3.14 -2.23 -11.00
CA ILE A 76 -4.25 -3.07 -10.57
C ILE A 76 -3.93 -3.57 -9.16
N ALA A 77 -4.66 -3.05 -8.18
CA ALA A 77 -4.60 -3.49 -6.80
C ALA A 77 -5.67 -4.55 -6.54
N ARG A 78 -5.26 -5.71 -6.03
CA ARG A 78 -6.15 -6.81 -5.65
C ARG A 78 -6.10 -6.98 -4.15
N LEU A 79 -7.25 -6.78 -3.51
CA LEU A 79 -7.42 -6.88 -2.07
C LEU A 79 -8.20 -8.15 -1.76
N ALA A 80 -7.70 -8.98 -0.85
CA ALA A 80 -8.46 -10.13 -0.33
C ALA A 80 -9.01 -9.80 1.05
N SER A 81 -8.12 -9.74 2.04
CA SER A 81 -8.38 -9.13 3.34
C SER A 81 -7.16 -8.32 3.75
N ILE A 82 -7.39 -7.20 4.44
CA ILE A 82 -6.30 -6.44 5.04
C ILE A 82 -6.74 -5.81 6.35
N ARG A 83 -5.91 -5.93 7.38
CA ARG A 83 -6.12 -5.25 8.65
C ARG A 83 -5.84 -3.77 8.50
N MET A 84 -6.75 -2.95 8.98
CA MET A 84 -6.74 -1.50 8.92
C MET A 84 -6.77 -0.95 10.35
N TRP A 85 -6.07 0.15 10.57
CA TRP A 85 -6.03 0.85 11.85
C TRP A 85 -6.58 2.25 11.70
N ASN A 86 -7.38 2.70 12.66
CA ASN A 86 -7.79 4.09 12.71
C ASN A 86 -6.67 4.94 13.31
N ARG A 87 -6.01 5.75 12.51
CA ARG A 87 -4.91 6.61 12.94
C ARG A 87 -5.24 7.52 14.12
N ASN A 88 -6.51 7.91 14.23
CA ASN A 88 -6.97 8.83 15.27
C ASN A 88 -7.26 8.11 16.61
N LYS A 89 -7.19 6.77 16.64
CA LYS A 89 -7.44 5.93 17.82
C LYS A 89 -6.39 4.82 17.89
N PRO A 90 -5.27 5.04 18.58
CA PRO A 90 -4.16 4.09 18.63
C PRO A 90 -4.37 2.88 19.57
N ASP A 91 -5.53 2.74 20.22
CA ASP A 91 -5.82 1.57 21.06
C ASP A 91 -6.02 0.30 20.22
N ASP A 92 -5.56 -0.86 20.69
CA ASP A 92 -5.58 -2.15 19.97
C ASP A 92 -6.99 -2.57 19.47
N ASP A 93 -8.04 -2.07 20.13
CA ASP A 93 -9.45 -2.28 19.77
C ASP A 93 -9.90 -1.48 18.52
N ALA A 94 -9.04 -0.63 17.96
CA ALA A 94 -9.32 0.15 16.75
C ALA A 94 -8.80 -0.51 15.46
N SER A 95 -8.31 -1.75 15.56
CA SER A 95 -7.97 -2.56 14.40
C SER A 95 -9.23 -3.21 13.82
N GLU A 96 -9.44 -3.05 12.52
CA GLU A 96 -10.56 -3.64 11.78
C GLU A 96 -10.02 -4.44 10.60
N GLU A 97 -10.68 -5.54 10.24
CA GLU A 97 -10.38 -6.25 9.01
C GLU A 97 -11.22 -5.70 7.86
N LEU A 98 -10.56 -5.11 6.85
CA LEU A 98 -11.19 -4.77 5.59
C LEU A 98 -11.21 -6.02 4.70
N LEU A 99 -12.39 -6.63 4.62
CA LEU A 99 -12.67 -7.74 3.73
C LEU A 99 -13.14 -7.22 2.39
N ALA A 100 -12.50 -7.66 1.31
CA ALA A 100 -12.99 -7.37 -0.03
C ALA A 100 -14.29 -8.13 -0.30
N GLY A 101 -15.31 -7.41 -0.77
CA GLY A 101 -16.53 -8.02 -1.27
C GLY A 101 -16.28 -8.85 -2.53
N ALA A 102 -17.26 -9.68 -2.93
CA ALA A 102 -17.16 -10.51 -4.14
C ALA A 102 -16.83 -9.68 -5.40
N ASP A 103 -17.40 -8.47 -5.49
CA ASP A 103 -17.27 -7.56 -6.62
C ASP A 103 -16.23 -6.44 -6.40
N ASP A 104 -15.82 -6.21 -5.14
CA ASP A 104 -15.00 -5.05 -4.72
C ASP A 104 -13.57 -5.45 -4.33
N ARG A 105 -13.01 -6.45 -5.01
CA ARG A 105 -11.67 -6.99 -4.70
C ARG A 105 -10.56 -6.54 -5.66
N ILE A 106 -10.92 -5.88 -6.75
CA ILE A 106 -9.97 -5.43 -7.78
C ILE A 106 -10.20 -3.96 -8.07
N PHE A 107 -9.17 -3.15 -7.89
CA PHE A 107 -9.20 -1.73 -8.11
C PHE A 107 -8.14 -1.35 -9.14
N ARG A 108 -8.54 -0.55 -10.13
CA ARG A 108 -7.57 0.24 -10.89
C ARG A 108 -7.26 1.50 -10.09
N ILE A 109 -5.98 1.73 -9.83
CA ILE A 109 -5.48 2.94 -9.18
C ILE A 109 -4.63 3.66 -10.23
N ASP A 110 -5.02 4.87 -10.60
CA ASP A 110 -4.21 5.70 -11.47
C ASP A 110 -3.07 6.34 -10.65
N ARG A 111 -1.90 6.47 -11.27
CA ARG A 111 -0.75 7.10 -10.62
C ARG A 111 -1.06 8.58 -10.39
N ALA A 112 -0.90 9.01 -9.15
CA ALA A 112 -1.05 10.39 -8.72
C ALA A 112 0.31 11.02 -8.38
N ASP A 113 0.30 12.34 -8.20
CA ASP A 113 1.45 13.06 -7.65
C ASP A 113 1.77 12.56 -6.23
N LEU A 114 3.05 12.43 -5.89
CA LEU A 114 3.50 11.91 -4.60
C LEU A 114 2.94 12.71 -3.41
N ARG A 115 2.65 14.00 -3.59
CA ARG A 115 2.07 14.86 -2.56
C ARG A 115 0.67 14.41 -2.15
N GLU A 116 -0.07 13.72 -3.02
CA GLU A 116 -1.37 13.16 -2.66
C GLU A 116 -1.25 12.03 -1.63
N CYS A 117 -0.13 11.31 -1.65
CA CYS A 117 0.19 10.22 -0.72
C CYS A 117 0.92 10.71 0.55
N ALA A 118 1.22 12.01 0.66
CA ALA A 118 1.96 12.57 1.79
C ALA A 118 1.29 12.29 3.15
N GLU A 119 -0.05 12.21 3.17
CA GLU A 119 -0.77 11.87 4.39
C GLU A 119 -0.51 10.43 4.87
N LEU A 120 -0.06 9.52 4.00
CA LEU A 120 0.22 8.14 4.40
C LEU A 120 1.57 8.02 5.12
N VAL A 121 2.45 9.00 4.98
CA VAL A 121 3.81 8.96 5.49
C VAL A 121 3.88 9.54 6.88
N THR A 122 4.32 8.72 7.83
CA THR A 122 4.45 9.10 9.24
C THR A 122 5.85 9.57 9.61
N ASP A 123 6.89 9.07 8.90
CA ASP A 123 8.27 9.51 9.12
C ASP A 123 8.52 10.92 8.55
N ARG A 124 9.13 11.79 9.36
CA ARG A 124 9.34 13.20 8.99
C ARG A 124 10.40 13.38 7.90
N LYS A 125 11.43 12.54 7.87
CA LYS A 125 12.50 12.65 6.87
C LYS A 125 11.99 12.18 5.51
N GLU A 126 11.24 11.09 5.50
CA GLU A 126 10.60 10.57 4.30
C GLU A 126 9.56 11.56 3.76
N LEU A 127 8.73 12.14 4.64
CA LEU A 127 7.76 13.17 4.26
C LEU A 127 8.44 14.40 3.64
N ALA A 128 9.59 14.81 4.18
CA ALA A 128 10.39 15.89 3.59
C ALA A 128 10.92 15.50 2.22
N ALA A 129 11.47 14.29 2.05
CA ALA A 129 11.95 13.79 0.77
C ALA A 129 10.85 13.73 -0.30
N LEU A 130 9.62 13.33 0.08
CA LEU A 130 8.47 13.31 -0.81
C LEU A 130 8.02 14.69 -1.28
N ARG A 131 8.20 15.74 -0.45
CA ARG A 131 7.87 17.12 -0.81
C ARG A 131 8.84 17.76 -1.79
N HIS A 132 10.03 17.18 -1.94
CA HIS A 132 11.09 17.68 -2.82
C HIS A 132 11.20 16.94 -4.15
N LYS A 133 10.36 15.92 -4.38
CA LYS A 133 10.23 15.19 -5.66
C LYS A 133 9.04 15.71 -6.44
#